data_AF-A0A8H4UF41-F1
#
_entry.id   AF-A0A8H4UF41-F1
#
_cell.length_a   1.000
_cell.length_b   1.000
_cell.length_c   1.000
_cell.angle_alpha   90.00
_cell.angle_beta   90.00
_cell.angle_gamma   90.00
#
_symmetry.space_group_name_H-M   'P 1'
#
loop_
_entity.id
_entity.type
_entity.pdbx_description
1 polymer ?
#
loop_
_entity_poly.entity_id
_entity_poly.type
_entity_poly.pdbx_seq_one_letter_code
_entity_poly.pdbx_strand_id
1 'polypeptide(L)'
;YFTVFKEKSLDSYEFKSTILDFFASDPVATKRLNEVDWDSWFYSPGLPPKPDFDTSLVDIVYELADKWKSLSSSSSTFTPSKEDVKGLSANQFIVFLERVTLFEDPALSSDSFRLMGQVYGFADSSNIEVTNLYFRLGLKIGDRSAIEPTVKLLGEIGRMKFVRPLFRALKNVDRQVAIETFEKYRDFYHPICRGMVDKDLAK
;
A
#
# COMPACT_ATOMS: atom_id res chain seq x y z
N TYR A 1 27.01 17.41 1.24
CA TYR A 1 26.73 16.29 0.32
C TYR A 1 26.40 16.75 -1.11
N PHE A 2 25.24 17.35 -1.40
CA PHE A 2 24.84 17.67 -2.78
C PHE A 2 25.81 18.58 -3.55
N THR A 3 26.44 19.57 -2.90
CA THR A 3 27.47 20.41 -3.54
C THR A 3 28.73 19.63 -3.92
N VAL A 4 29.12 18.63 -3.12
CA VAL A 4 30.34 17.82 -3.34
C VAL A 4 30.22 16.98 -4.61
N PHE A 5 29.02 16.45 -4.86
CA PHE A 5 28.71 15.57 -5.99
C PHE A 5 27.86 16.24 -7.07
N LYS A 6 27.81 17.57 -7.09
CA LYS A 6 27.12 18.30 -8.17
C LYS A 6 27.72 17.89 -9.52
N GLU A 7 26.87 17.49 -10.46
CA GLU A 7 27.24 17.06 -11.82
C GLU A 7 28.16 15.82 -11.86
N LYS A 8 28.14 15.00 -10.80
CA LYS A 8 28.90 13.74 -10.70
C LYS A 8 27.97 12.55 -10.40
N SER A 9 28.51 11.36 -10.60
CA SER A 9 27.95 10.11 -10.06
C SER A 9 28.83 9.64 -8.90
N LEU A 10 28.25 8.88 -7.97
CA LEU A 10 28.97 8.30 -6.85
C LEU A 10 28.40 6.92 -6.49
N ASP A 11 29.16 6.14 -5.73
CA ASP A 11 28.71 4.90 -5.10
C ASP A 11 28.37 5.07 -3.59
N SER A 12 27.96 3.97 -2.95
CA SER A 12 27.60 3.95 -1.53
C SER A 12 28.82 4.12 -0.59
N TYR A 13 30.03 3.77 -1.05
CA TYR A 13 31.27 3.97 -0.30
C TYR A 13 31.65 5.45 -0.26
N GLU A 14 31.54 6.14 -1.39
CA GLU A 14 31.74 7.59 -1.50
C GLU A 14 30.70 8.37 -0.67
N PHE A 15 29.45 7.90 -0.63
CA PHE A 15 28.42 8.44 0.26
C PHE A 15 28.84 8.30 1.74
N LYS A 16 29.23 7.09 2.16
CA LYS A 16 29.65 6.81 3.54
C LYS A 16 30.85 7.68 3.93
N SER A 17 31.90 7.72 3.11
CA SER A 17 33.09 8.57 3.36
C SER A 17 32.68 10.03 3.53
N THR A 18 31.84 10.56 2.62
CA THR A 18 31.43 11.97 2.67
C THR A 18 30.65 12.32 3.94
N ILE A 19 29.83 11.39 4.46
CA ILE A 19 29.14 11.59 5.74
C ILE A 19 30.14 11.61 6.89
N LEU A 20 31.04 10.63 6.96
CA LEU A 20 32.05 10.55 8.02
C LEU A 20 32.95 11.80 8.01
N ASP A 21 33.38 12.25 6.82
CA ASP A 21 34.22 13.43 6.65
C ASP A 21 33.48 14.72 7.03
N PHE A 22 32.20 14.84 6.67
CA PHE A 22 31.38 16.02 7.01
C PHE A 22 31.20 16.21 8.52
N PHE A 23 31.06 15.11 9.26
CA PHE A 23 30.87 15.13 10.71
C PHE A 23 32.17 14.97 11.51
N ALA A 24 33.33 14.84 10.86
CA ALA A 24 34.62 14.58 11.52
C ALA A 24 35.01 15.63 12.58
N SER A 25 34.57 16.88 12.42
CA SER A 25 34.81 17.96 13.38
C SER A 25 33.85 17.97 14.57
N ASP A 26 32.79 17.16 14.55
CA ASP A 26 31.82 16.99 15.64
C ASP A 26 32.11 15.67 16.38
N PRO A 27 32.68 15.72 17.60
CA PRO A 27 33.03 14.52 18.36
C PRO A 27 31.83 13.65 18.71
N VAL A 28 30.65 14.25 18.93
CA VAL A 28 29.43 13.52 19.30
C VAL A 28 28.89 12.79 18.08
N ALA A 29 28.77 13.48 16.94
CA ALA A 29 28.31 12.86 15.70
C ALA A 29 29.29 11.77 15.22
N THR A 30 30.61 12.04 15.29
CA THR A 30 31.66 11.07 14.93
C THR A 30 31.55 9.79 15.77
N LYS A 31 31.39 9.92 17.09
CA LYS A 31 31.21 8.76 17.97
C LYS A 31 29.96 7.96 17.57
N ARG A 32 28.82 8.63 17.34
CA ARG A 32 27.56 7.97 16.93
C ARG A 32 27.68 7.27 15.58
N LEU A 33 28.32 7.89 14.60
CA LEU A 33 28.53 7.28 13.27
C LEU A 33 29.44 6.07 13.30
N ASN A 34 30.39 6.02 14.26
CA ASN A 34 31.23 4.84 14.49
C ASN A 34 30.49 3.71 15.23
N GLU A 35 29.40 4.00 15.93
CA GLU A 35 28.51 3.00 16.55
C GLU A 35 27.51 2.39 15.55
N VAL A 36 27.33 3.00 14.36
CA VAL A 36 26.45 2.48 13.31
C VAL A 36 27.03 1.18 12.73
N ASP A 37 26.24 0.12 12.74
CA ASP A 37 26.53 -1.13 12.05
C ASP A 37 26.35 -0.98 10.54
N TRP A 38 27.34 -0.36 9.88
CA TRP A 38 27.30 -0.09 8.45
C TRP A 38 27.14 -1.33 7.59
N ASP A 39 27.73 -2.46 8.01
CA ASP A 39 27.68 -3.69 7.23
C ASP A 39 26.27 -4.28 7.23
N SER A 40 25.60 -4.26 8.39
CA SER A 40 24.20 -4.68 8.46
C SER A 40 23.30 -3.75 7.65
N TRP A 41 23.47 -2.42 7.77
CA TRP A 41 22.67 -1.46 7.02
C TRP A 41 22.86 -1.53 5.50
N PHE A 42 24.05 -1.87 5.01
CA PHE A 42 24.33 -1.88 3.57
C PHE A 42 24.12 -3.25 2.91
N TYR A 43 24.33 -4.34 3.65
CA TYR A 43 24.48 -5.66 3.03
C TYR A 43 23.57 -6.75 3.64
N SER A 44 23.02 -6.56 4.84
CA SER A 44 22.12 -7.57 5.43
C SER A 44 20.75 -7.53 4.77
N PRO A 45 20.15 -8.70 4.45
CA PRO A 45 18.76 -8.77 4.03
C PRO A 45 17.81 -8.60 5.22
N GLY A 46 16.56 -8.21 4.93
CA GLY A 46 15.51 -8.07 5.94
C GLY A 46 15.20 -6.61 6.28
N LEU A 47 14.52 -6.40 7.40
CA LEU A 47 14.14 -5.07 7.88
C LEU A 47 15.25 -4.49 8.76
N PRO A 48 15.60 -3.20 8.61
CA PRO A 48 16.49 -2.52 9.54
C PRO A 48 15.81 -2.32 10.90
N PRO A 49 16.58 -1.94 11.95
CA PRO A 49 16.01 -1.51 13.21
C PRO A 49 14.96 -0.41 13.00
N LYS A 50 13.77 -0.58 13.58
CA LYS A 50 12.66 0.36 13.45
C LYS A 50 12.98 1.66 14.22
N PRO A 51 13.00 2.83 13.57
CA PRO A 51 13.09 4.11 14.26
C PRO A 51 11.82 4.44 15.05
N ASP A 52 11.96 5.33 16.03
CA ASP A 52 10.83 5.93 16.73
C ASP A 52 10.18 7.01 15.83
N PHE A 53 8.99 6.71 15.33
CA PHE A 53 8.20 7.63 14.52
C PHE A 53 7.10 8.26 15.35
N ASP A 54 6.81 9.53 15.10
CA ASP A 54 5.53 10.11 15.51
C ASP A 54 4.40 9.39 14.79
N THR A 55 3.44 8.86 15.56
CA THR A 55 2.34 8.02 15.09
C THR A 55 0.98 8.71 15.19
N SER A 56 0.95 9.97 15.64
CA SER A 56 -0.25 10.76 15.92
C SER A 56 -1.28 10.75 14.78
N LEU A 57 -0.85 10.81 13.51
CA LEU A 57 -1.75 10.80 12.35
C LEU A 57 -2.29 9.40 12.02
N VAL A 58 -1.52 8.36 12.32
CA VAL A 58 -1.83 6.97 12.01
C VAL A 58 -2.70 6.33 13.09
N ASP A 59 -2.50 6.71 14.35
CA ASP A 59 -3.27 6.17 15.48
C ASP A 59 -4.77 6.41 15.30
N ILE A 60 -5.16 7.59 14.78
CA ILE A 60 -6.56 7.93 14.47
C ILE A 60 -7.21 6.89 13.54
N VAL A 61 -6.49 6.47 12.48
CA VAL A 61 -7.04 5.51 11.51
C VAL A 61 -6.90 4.06 11.97
N TYR A 62 -5.94 3.75 12.84
CA TYR A 62 -5.85 2.44 13.48
C TYR A 62 -6.99 2.22 14.46
N GLU A 63 -7.32 3.22 15.29
CA GLU A 63 -8.50 3.18 16.15
C GLU A 63 -9.78 2.99 15.33
N LEU A 64 -9.91 3.69 14.19
CA LEU A 64 -11.05 3.50 13.31
C LEU A 64 -11.08 2.08 12.73
N ALA A 65 -9.95 1.55 12.28
CA ALA A 65 -9.86 0.18 11.76
C ALA A 65 -10.26 -0.85 12.84
N ASP A 66 -9.84 -0.67 14.09
CA ASP A 66 -10.21 -1.55 15.19
C ASP A 66 -11.71 -1.47 15.52
N LYS A 67 -12.33 -0.28 15.41
CA LYS A 67 -13.80 -0.13 15.50
C LYS A 67 -14.50 -0.92 14.39
N TRP A 68 -14.01 -0.87 13.16
CA TRP A 68 -14.53 -1.69 12.05
C TRP A 68 -14.34 -3.19 12.31
N LYS A 69 -13.20 -3.60 12.84
CA LYS A 69 -12.94 -4.99 13.23
C LYS A 69 -13.93 -5.47 14.28
N SER A 70 -14.36 -4.60 15.18
CA SER A 70 -15.32 -4.94 16.23
C SER A 70 -16.74 -5.24 15.73
N LEU A 71 -17.13 -4.79 14.51
CA LEU A 71 -18.50 -4.95 13.99
C LEU A 71 -18.92 -6.41 13.81
N SER A 72 -17.97 -7.33 13.69
CA SER A 72 -18.25 -8.77 13.67
C SER A 72 -18.65 -9.32 15.04
N SER A 73 -18.45 -8.56 16.13
CA SER A 73 -18.89 -8.91 17.47
C SER A 73 -20.36 -8.54 17.68
N SER A 74 -21.14 -9.45 18.26
CA SER A 74 -22.55 -9.21 18.62
C SER A 74 -22.74 -8.12 19.67
N SER A 75 -21.68 -7.71 20.35
CA SER A 75 -21.68 -6.63 21.35
C SER A 75 -21.28 -5.26 20.81
N SER A 76 -20.99 -5.13 19.52
CA SER A 76 -20.54 -3.85 18.96
C SER A 76 -21.66 -2.82 18.95
N THR A 77 -21.37 -1.61 19.43
CA THR A 77 -22.25 -0.43 19.37
C THR A 77 -21.82 0.56 18.30
N PHE A 78 -20.73 0.26 17.58
CA PHE A 78 -20.21 1.15 16.55
C PHE A 78 -21.15 1.19 15.35
N THR A 79 -21.54 2.39 14.93
CA THR A 79 -22.33 2.63 13.73
C THR A 79 -21.54 3.54 12.81
N PRO A 80 -21.01 3.03 11.68
CA PRO A 80 -20.20 3.84 10.77
C PRO A 80 -20.96 5.05 10.24
N SER A 81 -20.30 6.21 10.23
CA SER A 81 -20.87 7.47 9.73
C SER A 81 -19.83 8.31 9.00
N LYS A 82 -20.27 9.23 8.13
CA LYS A 82 -19.37 10.14 7.41
C LYS A 82 -18.48 11.00 8.32
N GLU A 83 -18.90 11.21 9.57
CA GLU A 83 -18.12 12.00 10.53
C GLU A 83 -16.85 11.27 11.00
N ASP A 84 -16.80 9.93 10.94
CA ASP A 84 -15.64 9.13 11.35
C ASP A 84 -14.39 9.45 10.53
N VAL A 85 -14.60 9.86 9.27
CA VAL A 85 -13.55 10.12 8.28
C VAL A 85 -13.40 11.61 7.96
N LYS A 86 -14.13 12.47 8.66
CA LYS A 86 -14.13 13.90 8.41
C LYS A 86 -12.79 14.52 8.78
N GLY A 87 -12.21 15.28 7.84
CA GLY A 87 -10.91 15.92 8.01
C GLY A 87 -9.72 14.98 7.82
N LEU A 88 -9.94 13.69 7.54
CA LEU A 88 -8.84 12.78 7.21
C LEU A 88 -8.33 13.03 5.79
N SER A 89 -7.01 12.88 5.64
CA SER A 89 -6.34 12.98 4.35
C SER A 89 -6.46 11.69 3.51
N ALA A 90 -6.19 11.78 2.21
CA ALA A 90 -6.12 10.60 1.35
C ALA A 90 -5.07 9.58 1.82
N ASN A 91 -3.94 10.03 2.37
CA ASN A 91 -2.91 9.14 2.93
C ASN A 91 -3.42 8.37 4.15
N GLN A 92 -4.26 9.00 4.98
CA GLN A 92 -4.91 8.32 6.10
C GLN A 92 -5.92 7.27 5.61
N PHE A 93 -6.66 7.53 4.52
CA PHE A 93 -7.52 6.50 3.91
C PHE A 93 -6.73 5.31 3.36
N ILE A 94 -5.56 5.56 2.75
CA ILE A 94 -4.66 4.52 2.28
C ILE A 94 -4.23 3.64 3.47
N VAL A 95 -3.73 4.25 4.55
CA VAL A 95 -3.29 3.52 5.75
C VAL A 95 -4.44 2.77 6.42
N PHE A 96 -5.63 3.38 6.47
CA PHE A 96 -6.84 2.73 6.97
C PHE A 96 -7.18 1.47 6.16
N LEU A 97 -7.29 1.57 4.83
CA LEU A 97 -7.63 0.45 3.96
C LEU A 97 -6.55 -0.64 3.98
N GLU A 98 -5.27 -0.27 4.06
CA GLU A 98 -4.17 -1.22 4.25
C GLU A 98 -4.31 -1.98 5.57
N ARG A 99 -4.59 -1.27 6.67
CA ARG A 99 -4.80 -1.88 7.99
C ARG A 99 -5.99 -2.85 7.97
N VAL A 100 -7.11 -2.46 7.39
CA VAL A 100 -8.30 -3.32 7.24
C VAL A 100 -8.01 -4.55 6.38
N THR A 101 -7.21 -4.38 5.32
CA THR A 101 -6.79 -5.50 4.46
C THR A 101 -5.96 -6.54 5.22
N LEU A 102 -5.31 -6.17 6.33
CA LEU A 102 -4.53 -7.11 7.15
C LEU A 102 -5.38 -7.91 8.15
N PHE A 103 -6.69 -7.74 8.18
CA PHE A 103 -7.54 -8.58 9.04
C PHE A 103 -7.52 -10.03 8.56
N GLU A 104 -7.24 -10.95 9.47
CA GLU A 104 -7.24 -12.40 9.24
C GLU A 104 -8.38 -13.08 10.01
N ASP A 105 -8.57 -12.73 11.28
CA ASP A 105 -9.67 -13.23 12.10
C ASP A 105 -10.18 -12.17 13.12
N PRO A 106 -11.50 -11.90 13.16
CA PRO A 106 -12.46 -12.16 12.08
C PRO A 106 -12.11 -11.29 10.85
N ALA A 107 -12.26 -11.87 9.67
CA ALA A 107 -12.17 -11.11 8.42
C ALA A 107 -13.35 -10.12 8.31
N LEU A 108 -13.14 -9.03 7.56
CA LEU A 108 -14.21 -8.08 7.27
C LEU A 108 -15.29 -8.77 6.42
N SER A 109 -16.56 -8.69 6.84
CA SER A 109 -17.66 -9.28 6.07
C SER A 109 -17.95 -8.50 4.78
N SER A 110 -18.55 -9.16 3.79
CA SER A 110 -19.00 -8.52 2.55
C SER A 110 -19.98 -7.36 2.80
N ASP A 111 -20.89 -7.50 3.77
CA ASP A 111 -21.80 -6.41 4.17
C ASP A 111 -21.03 -5.20 4.72
N SER A 112 -20.04 -5.45 5.59
CA SER A 112 -19.21 -4.37 6.16
C SER A 112 -18.36 -3.70 5.09
N PHE A 113 -17.82 -4.46 4.13
CA PHE A 113 -17.08 -3.92 2.99
C PHE A 113 -17.93 -2.98 2.13
N ARG A 114 -19.17 -3.37 1.80
CA ARG A 114 -20.10 -2.53 1.02
C ARG A 114 -20.52 -1.30 1.81
N LEU A 115 -20.86 -1.48 3.10
CA LEU A 115 -21.19 -0.38 4.00
C LEU A 115 -20.04 0.63 4.08
N MET A 116 -18.79 0.17 4.21
CA MET A 116 -17.60 1.03 4.24
C MET A 116 -17.48 1.85 2.95
N GLY A 117 -17.61 1.20 1.80
CA GLY A 117 -17.56 1.87 0.50
C GLY A 117 -18.61 2.95 0.34
N GLN A 118 -19.83 2.68 0.79
CA GLN A 118 -20.96 3.60 0.72
C GLN A 118 -20.82 4.76 1.71
N VAL A 119 -20.52 4.48 2.98
CA VAL A 119 -20.47 5.49 4.05
C VAL A 119 -19.29 6.42 3.85
N TYR A 120 -18.11 5.90 3.48
CA TYR A 120 -16.90 6.70 3.31
C TYR A 120 -16.62 7.15 1.87
N GLY A 121 -17.45 6.73 0.91
CA GLY A 121 -17.33 7.13 -0.50
C GLY A 121 -16.13 6.51 -1.21
N PHE A 122 -15.60 5.39 -0.73
CA PHE A 122 -14.46 4.71 -1.37
C PHE A 122 -14.83 4.01 -2.67
N ALA A 123 -16.09 3.58 -2.82
CA ALA A 123 -16.57 2.97 -4.05
C ALA A 123 -16.57 3.95 -5.24
N ASP A 124 -16.80 5.24 -4.96
CA ASP A 124 -16.91 6.31 -5.96
C ASP A 124 -15.68 7.24 -5.99
N SER A 125 -14.59 6.86 -5.32
CA SER A 125 -13.41 7.72 -5.21
C SER A 125 -12.73 7.89 -6.57
N SER A 126 -12.35 9.13 -6.90
CA SER A 126 -11.48 9.45 -8.04
C SER A 126 -9.99 9.28 -7.71
N ASN A 127 -9.64 9.06 -6.44
CA ASN A 127 -8.26 8.85 -6.03
C ASN A 127 -7.86 7.39 -6.27
N ILE A 128 -7.05 7.16 -7.30
CA ILE A 128 -6.63 5.81 -7.70
C ILE A 128 -5.96 4.99 -6.59
N GLU A 129 -5.22 5.63 -5.66
CA GLU A 129 -4.58 4.92 -4.55
C GLU A 129 -5.64 4.33 -3.61
N VAL A 130 -6.69 5.10 -3.32
CA VAL A 130 -7.82 4.69 -2.48
C VAL A 130 -8.66 3.64 -3.20
N THR A 131 -9.08 3.91 -4.44
CA THR A 131 -9.92 3.00 -5.25
C THR A 131 -9.25 1.65 -5.45
N ASN A 132 -7.95 1.64 -5.76
CA ASN A 132 -7.17 0.41 -5.93
C ASN A 132 -7.12 -0.41 -4.63
N LEU A 133 -6.90 0.22 -3.47
CA LEU A 133 -6.89 -0.50 -2.20
C LEU A 133 -8.27 -1.03 -1.82
N TYR A 134 -9.32 -0.24 -2.04
CA TYR A 134 -10.70 -0.64 -1.76
C TYR A 134 -11.11 -1.86 -2.61
N PHE A 135 -10.83 -1.85 -3.92
CA PHE A 135 -11.14 -3.00 -4.78
C PHE A 135 -10.30 -4.23 -4.44
N ARG A 136 -9.02 -4.06 -4.10
CA ARG A 136 -8.19 -5.17 -3.60
C ARG A 136 -8.74 -5.77 -2.32
N LEU A 137 -9.28 -4.95 -1.41
CA LEU A 137 -9.94 -5.42 -0.19
C LEU A 137 -11.20 -6.25 -0.53
N GLY A 138 -12.08 -5.72 -1.39
CA GLY A 138 -13.29 -6.43 -1.81
C GLY A 138 -12.99 -7.78 -2.46
N LEU A 139 -12.00 -7.82 -3.35
CA LEU A 139 -11.51 -9.06 -3.97
C LEU A 139 -10.88 -10.00 -2.95
N LYS A 140 -10.08 -9.51 -1.99
CA LYS A 140 -9.50 -10.35 -0.93
C LYS A 140 -10.59 -11.04 -0.09
N ILE A 141 -11.69 -10.35 0.18
CA ILE A 141 -12.85 -10.87 0.94
C ILE A 141 -13.71 -11.82 0.08
N GLY A 142 -13.55 -11.79 -1.25
CA GLY A 142 -14.36 -12.57 -2.19
C GLY A 142 -15.71 -11.92 -2.49
N ASP A 143 -15.89 -10.62 -2.23
CA ASP A 143 -17.12 -9.90 -2.59
C ASP A 143 -17.17 -9.67 -4.11
N ARG A 144 -18.12 -10.34 -4.78
CA ARG A 144 -18.26 -10.26 -6.24
C ARG A 144 -18.67 -8.88 -6.75
N SER A 145 -19.22 -8.00 -5.91
CA SER A 145 -19.53 -6.62 -6.30
C SER A 145 -18.29 -5.81 -6.66
N ALA A 146 -17.09 -6.23 -6.21
CA ALA A 146 -15.84 -5.58 -6.57
C ALA A 146 -15.28 -6.01 -7.94
N ILE A 147 -15.80 -7.08 -8.55
CA ILE A 147 -15.26 -7.65 -9.80
C ILE A 147 -15.45 -6.67 -10.96
N GLU A 148 -16.69 -6.29 -11.26
CA GLU A 148 -17.00 -5.42 -12.41
C GLU A 148 -16.32 -4.04 -12.32
N PRO A 149 -16.34 -3.34 -11.16
CA PRO A 149 -15.56 -2.10 -10.99
C PRO A 149 -14.06 -2.31 -11.18
N THR A 150 -13.50 -3.45 -10.75
CA THR A 150 -12.08 -3.77 -10.97
C THR A 150 -11.78 -3.97 -12.45
N VAL A 151 -12.61 -4.72 -13.18
CA VAL A 151 -12.45 -4.96 -14.62
C VAL A 151 -12.48 -3.65 -15.41
N LYS A 152 -13.41 -2.76 -15.06
CA LYS A 152 -13.48 -1.42 -15.66
C LYS A 152 -12.20 -0.64 -15.38
N LEU A 153 -11.79 -0.57 -14.12
CA LEU A 153 -10.61 0.17 -13.70
C LEU A 153 -9.33 -0.34 -14.41
N LEU A 154 -9.18 -1.66 -14.56
CA LEU A 154 -8.05 -2.27 -15.26
C LEU A 154 -7.96 -1.83 -16.72
N GLY A 155 -9.09 -1.53 -17.37
CA GLY A 155 -9.12 -0.97 -18.74
C GLY A 155 -8.75 0.50 -18.83
N GLU A 156 -8.66 1.22 -17.71
CA GLU A 156 -8.43 2.67 -17.66
C GLU A 156 -7.03 3.04 -17.16
N ILE A 157 -6.33 2.13 -16.47
CA ILE A 157 -5.03 2.41 -15.82
C ILE A 157 -3.90 1.54 -16.34
N GLY A 158 -2.68 2.09 -16.44
CA GLY A 158 -1.49 1.35 -16.91
C GLY A 158 -0.35 1.19 -15.90
N ARG A 159 -0.42 1.83 -14.72
CA ARG A 159 0.67 1.83 -13.74
C ARG A 159 0.76 0.49 -13.03
N MET A 160 1.88 -0.23 -13.20
CA MET A 160 2.08 -1.58 -12.63
C MET A 160 1.86 -1.68 -11.11
N LYS A 161 2.05 -0.59 -10.36
CA LYS A 161 1.73 -0.50 -8.92
C LYS A 161 0.28 -0.91 -8.61
N PHE A 162 -0.65 -0.65 -9.52
CA PHE A 162 -2.08 -0.94 -9.37
C PHE A 162 -2.50 -2.16 -10.19
N VAL A 163 -2.10 -2.18 -11.47
CA VAL A 163 -2.49 -3.22 -12.43
C VAL A 163 -2.12 -4.62 -11.95
N ARG A 164 -0.87 -4.83 -11.52
CA ARG A 164 -0.40 -6.16 -11.14
C ARG A 164 -1.10 -6.70 -9.89
N PRO A 165 -1.18 -5.94 -8.78
CA PRO A 165 -1.93 -6.41 -7.62
C PRO A 165 -3.43 -6.67 -7.88
N LEU A 166 -4.09 -5.84 -8.71
CA LEU A 166 -5.49 -6.06 -9.06
C LEU A 166 -5.71 -7.32 -9.89
N PHE A 167 -4.88 -7.59 -10.91
CA PHE A 167 -4.98 -8.85 -11.66
C PHE A 167 -4.74 -10.08 -10.78
N ARG A 168 -3.79 -10.02 -9.85
CA ARG A 168 -3.57 -11.12 -8.89
C ARG A 168 -4.77 -11.34 -7.98
N ALA A 169 -5.31 -10.25 -7.42
CA ALA A 169 -6.49 -10.32 -6.57
C ALA A 169 -7.70 -10.85 -7.34
N LEU A 170 -7.94 -10.33 -8.55
CA LEU A 170 -9.04 -10.76 -9.41
C LEU A 170 -8.91 -12.22 -9.79
N LYS A 171 -7.70 -12.69 -10.14
CA LYS A 171 -7.43 -14.09 -10.44
C LYS A 171 -7.73 -15.03 -9.28
N ASN A 172 -7.45 -14.61 -8.04
CA ASN A 172 -7.71 -15.43 -6.86
C ASN A 172 -9.22 -15.61 -6.60
N VAL A 173 -10.05 -14.65 -7.05
CA VAL A 173 -11.50 -14.72 -6.94
C VAL A 173 -12.13 -15.41 -8.14
N ASP A 174 -11.73 -15.00 -9.35
CA ASP A 174 -12.25 -15.47 -10.62
C ASP A 174 -11.16 -15.41 -11.70
N ARG A 175 -10.46 -16.54 -11.88
CA ARG A 175 -9.36 -16.67 -12.84
C ARG A 175 -9.81 -16.45 -14.29
N GLN A 176 -11.03 -16.86 -14.64
CA GLN A 176 -11.54 -16.73 -16.00
C GLN A 176 -11.73 -15.26 -16.35
N VAL A 177 -12.41 -14.50 -15.48
CA VAL A 177 -12.60 -13.05 -15.66
C VAL A 177 -11.25 -12.31 -15.72
N ALA A 178 -10.27 -12.71 -14.91
CA ALA A 178 -8.93 -12.10 -14.95
C ALA A 178 -8.25 -12.28 -16.31
N ILE A 179 -8.31 -13.49 -16.88
CA ILE A 179 -7.72 -13.81 -18.20
C ILE A 179 -8.45 -13.05 -19.31
N GLU A 180 -9.78 -13.09 -19.33
CA GLU A 180 -10.59 -12.40 -20.34
C GLU A 180 -10.37 -10.89 -20.31
N THR A 181 -10.30 -10.31 -19.11
CA THR A 181 -10.01 -8.88 -18.91
C THR A 181 -8.63 -8.52 -19.44
N PHE A 182 -7.63 -9.35 -19.14
CA PHE A 182 -6.28 -9.10 -19.60
C PHE A 182 -6.15 -9.20 -21.11
N GLU A 183 -6.74 -10.23 -21.75
CA GLU A 183 -6.73 -10.35 -23.20
C GLU A 183 -7.47 -9.19 -23.88
N LYS A 184 -8.61 -8.76 -23.32
CA LYS A 184 -9.36 -7.60 -23.82
C LYS A 184 -8.53 -6.31 -23.84
N TYR A 185 -7.71 -6.06 -22.82
CA TYR A 185 -6.92 -4.84 -22.69
C TYR A 185 -5.42 -5.05 -22.95
N ARG A 186 -5.04 -6.20 -23.52
CA ARG A 186 -3.64 -6.64 -23.63
C ARG A 186 -2.76 -5.63 -24.36
N ASP A 187 -3.28 -5.07 -25.45
CA ASP A 187 -2.55 -4.13 -26.30
C ASP A 187 -2.56 -2.69 -25.80
N PHE A 188 -3.44 -2.36 -24.85
CA PHE A 188 -3.42 -1.07 -24.16
C PHE A 188 -2.21 -0.94 -23.22
N TYR A 189 -1.74 -2.04 -22.64
CA TYR A 189 -0.63 -2.01 -21.69
C TYR A 189 0.75 -1.84 -22.34
N HIS A 190 1.60 -1.05 -21.68
CA HIS A 190 3.03 -0.97 -21.98
C HIS A 190 3.65 -2.39 -22.00
N PRO A 191 4.57 -2.71 -22.94
CA PRO A 191 5.11 -4.07 -23.11
C PRO A 191 5.65 -4.71 -21.82
N ILE A 192 6.30 -3.93 -20.96
CA ILE A 192 6.78 -4.41 -19.66
C ILE A 192 5.62 -4.78 -18.72
N CYS A 193 4.57 -3.96 -18.67
CA CYS A 193 3.39 -4.26 -17.85
C CYS A 193 2.73 -5.56 -18.32
N ARG A 194 2.49 -5.68 -19.63
CA ARG A 194 1.94 -6.89 -20.27
C ARG A 194 2.75 -8.14 -19.92
N GLY A 195 4.07 -8.12 -20.13
CA GLY A 195 4.94 -9.26 -19.83
C GLY A 195 4.98 -9.64 -18.34
N MET A 196 4.76 -8.69 -17.43
CA MET A 196 4.68 -8.97 -15.99
C MET A 196 3.30 -9.49 -15.56
N VAL A 197 2.22 -9.00 -16.17
CA VAL A 197 0.86 -9.50 -15.92
C VAL A 197 0.70 -10.92 -16.49
N ASP A 198 1.22 -11.20 -17.68
CA ASP A 198 1.29 -12.56 -18.26
C ASP A 198 1.85 -13.57 -17.25
N LYS A 199 3.01 -13.24 -16.65
CA LYS A 199 3.66 -14.09 -15.66
C LYS A 199 2.85 -14.26 -14.38
N ASP A 200 2.18 -13.20 -13.93
CA ASP A 200 1.33 -13.22 -12.73
C ASP A 200 0.07 -14.10 -12.98
N LEU A 201 -0.47 -14.10 -14.21
CA LEU A 201 -1.65 -14.90 -14.59
C LEU A 201 -1.31 -16.36 -14.94
N ALA A 202 -0.11 -16.65 -15.47
CA ALA A 202 0.31 -18.01 -15.84
C ALA A 202 0.47 -18.97 -14.65
N LYS A 203 0.86 -18.46 -13.47
CA LYS A 203 1.04 -19.26 -12.24
C LYS A 203 -0.28 -19.48 -11.50
#